data_AF-A0A1K2IS49-F1
#
_entry.id   AF-A0A1K2IS49-F1
#
_cell.length_a   1.000
_cell.length_b   1.000
_cell.length_c   1.000
_cell.angle_alpha   90.00
_cell.angle_beta   90.00
_cell.angle_gamma   90.00
#
_symmetry.space_group_name_H-M   'P 1'
#
loop_
_entity.id
_entity.type
_entity.pdbx_description
1 polymer ?
#
loop_
_entity_poly.entity_id
_entity_poly.type
_entity_poly.pdbx_seq_one_letter_code
_entity_poly.pdbx_strand_id
1 'polypeptide(L)' 'MDWIDIIIGILLIILGIFLIKIYRDLKKENKTGGLSFKLQTGGIGCIMIGIALIIRAF' A
#
# COMPACT_ATOMS: atom_id res chain seq x y z
N MET A 1 3.53 15.87 17.53
CA MET A 1 2.61 15.39 16.46
C MET A 1 3.23 14.22 15.69
N ASP A 2 4.56 14.11 15.77
CA ASP A 2 5.45 13.19 15.07
C ASP A 2 5.14 11.70 15.28
N TRP A 3 4.74 11.31 16.49
CA TRP A 3 4.38 9.91 16.80
C TRP A 3 3.10 9.44 16.10
N ILE A 4 2.13 10.34 15.87
CA ILE A 4 0.88 10.01 15.18
C ILE A 4 1.16 9.80 13.69
N ASP A 5 1.98 10.65 13.08
CA ASP A 5 2.39 10.53 11.68
C ASP A 5 3.19 9.25 11.41
N ILE A 6 4.07 8.86 12.34
CA ILE A 6 4.79 7.57 12.29
C ILE A 6 3.82 6.39 12.36
N ILE A 7 2.85 6.41 13.28
CA ILE A 7 1.84 5.35 13.43
C ILE A 7 0.97 5.24 12.17
N ILE A 8 0.51 6.37 11.63
CA ILE A 8 -0.30 6.43 10.40
C ILE A 8 0.50 5.92 9.20
N GLY A 9 1.78 6.30 9.09
CA GLY A 9 2.68 5.83 8.04
C GLY A 9 2.88 4.31 8.09
N ILE A 10 3.09 3.74 9.27
CA ILE A 10 3.16 2.29 9.45
C ILE A 10 1.84 1.61 9.07
N LEU A 11 0.70 2.18 9.45
CA LEU A 11 -0.62 1.67 9.10
C LEU A 11 -0.83 1.63 7.58
N LEU A 12 -0.42 2.69 6.87
CA LEU A 12 -0.46 2.80 5.41
C LEU A 12 0.43 1.76 4.72
N ILE A 13 1.63 1.50 5.26
CA ILE A 13 2.53 0.47 4.73
C ILE A 13 1.89 -0.92 4.89
N ILE A 14 1.34 -1.23 6.05
CA ILE A 14 0.64 -2.51 6.30
C ILE A 14 -0.54 -2.66 5.34
N LEU A 15 -1.34 -1.60 5.18
CA LEU A 15 -2.47 -1.58 4.26
C LEU A 15 -2.03 -1.79 2.81
N GLY A 16 -0.95 -1.14 2.38
CA GLY A 16 -0.36 -1.29 1.05
C GLY A 16 0.13 -2.71 0.78
N ILE A 17 0.81 -3.35 1.75
CA ILE A 17 1.22 -4.75 1.66
C ILE A 17 -0.01 -5.67 1.56
N PHE A 18 -1.06 -5.39 2.34
CA PHE A 18 -2.29 -6.17 2.32
C PHE A 18 -3.01 -6.07 0.96
N LEU A 19 -3.08 -4.88 0.37
CA LEU A 19 -3.59 -4.67 -0.99
C LEU A 19 -2.80 -5.48 -2.03
N ILE A 20 -1.46 -5.51 -1.93
CA ILE A 20 -0.61 -6.28 -2.85
C ILE A 20 -0.83 -7.79 -2.66
N LYS A 21 -1.04 -8.25 -1.43
CA LYS A 21 -1.31 -9.66 -1.13
C LYS A 21 -2.67 -10.09 -1.69
N ILE A 22 -3.72 -9.32 -1.43
CA ILE A 22 -5.05 -9.54 -2.01
C ILE A 22 -4.99 -9.51 -3.55
N TYR A 23 -4.25 -8.57 -4.14
CA TYR A 23 -4.02 -8.54 -5.58
C TYR A 23 -3.39 -9.85 -6.07
N ARG A 24 -2.37 -10.34 -5.38
CA ARG A 24 -1.66 -11.57 -5.77
C ARG A 24 -2.58 -12.78 -5.70
N ASP A 25 -3.45 -12.86 -4.69
CA ASP A 25 -4.46 -13.92 -4.57
C ASP A 25 -5.55 -13.79 -5.67
N LEU A 26 -6.10 -12.59 -5.88
CA LEU A 26 -7.09 -12.32 -6.95
C LEU A 26 -6.53 -12.58 -8.36
N LYS A 27 -5.26 -12.25 -8.61
CA LYS A 27 -4.59 -12.53 -9.89
C LYS A 27 -4.40 -14.03 -10.12
N LYS A 28 -4.25 -14.80 -9.04
CA LYS A 28 -4.09 -16.26 -9.11
C LYS A 28 -5.40 -16.94 -9.50
N GLU A 29 -6.54 -16.37 -9.12
CA GLU A 29 -7.88 -16.87 -9.47
C GLU A 29 -8.44 -16.28 -10.78
N ASN A 30 -8.19 -15.01 -11.09
CA ASN A 30 -8.71 -14.34 -12.28
C ASN A 30 -7.60 -13.96 -13.27
N LYS A 31 -7.69 -14.48 -14.50
CA LYS A 31 -6.83 -14.09 -15.63
C LYS A 31 -7.10 -12.64 -16.03
N THR A 32 -6.41 -11.73 -15.35
CA THR A 32 -5.91 -10.41 -15.77
C THR A 32 -6.84 -9.52 -16.61
N GLY A 33 -7.38 -8.48 -15.97
CA GLY A 33 -7.86 -7.26 -16.62
C GLY A 33 -7.24 -6.02 -15.95
N GLY A 34 -7.36 -4.83 -16.55
CA GLY A 34 -6.70 -3.58 -16.12
C GLY A 34 -6.95 -3.15 -14.65
N LEU A 35 -7.94 -3.74 -13.98
CA LEU A 35 -8.18 -3.60 -12.54
C LEU A 35 -7.02 -4.16 -11.69
N SER A 36 -6.43 -5.27 -12.13
CA SER A 36 -5.29 -5.93 -11.51
C SER A 36 -4.05 -5.03 -11.46
N PHE A 37 -3.80 -4.28 -12.54
CA PHE A 37 -2.69 -3.33 -12.60
C PHE A 37 -2.93 -2.15 -11.66
N LYS A 38 -4.15 -1.59 -11.65
CA LYS A 38 -4.52 -0.48 -10.76
C LYS A 38 -4.38 -0.84 -9.28
N LEU A 39 -4.74 -2.06 -8.88
CA LEU A 39 -4.59 -2.52 -7.49
C LEU A 39 -3.12 -2.63 -7.09
N GLN A 40 -2.26 -3.14 -7.99
CA GLN A 40 -0.83 -3.25 -7.73
C GLN A 40 -0.17 -1.87 -7.64
N THR A 41 -0.45 -0.97 -8.59
CA THR A 41 0.08 0.40 -8.57
C THR A 41 -0.45 1.20 -7.39
N GLY A 42 -1.72 1.00 -7.00
CA GLY A 42 -2.33 1.61 -5.82
C GLY A 42 -1.70 1.13 -4.52
N GLY A 43 -1.43 -0.18 -4.38
CA GLY A 43 -0.73 -0.75 -3.23
C GLY A 43 0.69 -0.19 -3.08
N ILE A 44 1.45 -0.12 -4.18
CA ILE A 44 2.79 0.48 -4.20
C ILE A 44 2.74 1.98 -3.85
N GLY A 45 1.76 2.72 -4.40
CA GLY A 45 1.55 4.13 -4.07
C GLY A 45 1.22 4.36 -2.60
N CYS A 46 0.40 3.47 -2.00
CA CYS A 46 0.08 3.51 -0.57
C CYS A 46 1.34 3.33 0.30
N ILE A 47 2.22 2.39 -0.07
CA ILE A 47 3.50 2.17 0.61
C ILE A 47 4.39 3.42 0.47
N MET A 48 4.48 4.00 -0.73
CA MET A 48 5.26 5.21 -0.98
C MET A 48 4.79 6.40 -0.14
N ILE A 49 3.47 6.61 -0.05
CA ILE A 49 2.87 7.68 0.77
C ILE A 49 3.13 7.42 2.26
N GLY A 50 3.00 6.17 2.72
CA GLY A 50 3.32 5.79 4.09
C GLY A 50 4.79 6.06 4.45
N ILE A 51 5.73 5.73 3.56
CA ILE A 51 7.15 6.03 3.74
C ILE A 51 7.39 7.56 3.75
N ALA A 52 6.78 8.31 2.83
CA ALA A 52 6.93 9.76 2.77
C ALA A 52 6.40 10.47 4.03
N LEU A 53 5.31 9.96 4.61
CA LEU A 53 4.79 10.43 5.90
C LEU A 53 5.77 10.19 7.04
N ILE A 54 6.39 9.00 7.10
CA ILE A 54 7.40 8.67 8.11
C ILE A 54 8.63 9.57 7.97
N ILE A 55 9.11 9.78 6.72
CA ILE A 55 10.26 10.65 6.46
C ILE A 55 9.96 12.11 6.82
N ARG A 56 8.74 12.59 6.56
CA ARG A 56 8.32 13.96 6.90
C ARG A 56 8.14 14.17 8.39
N ALA A 57 7.83 13.12 9.13
CA ALA A 57 7.66 13.14 10.59
C ALA A 57 8.99 13.12 11.36
N PHE A 58 10.13 12.97 10.66
CA PHE A 58 11.47 12.94 11.22
C PHE A 58 12.23 14.23 10.86
#